data_AF-X1M1D1-F1
#
_entry.id   AF-X1M1D1-F1
#
_cell.length_a   1.000
_cell.length_b   1.000
_cell.length_c   1.000
_cell.angle_alpha   90.00
_cell.angle_beta   90.00
_cell.angle_gamma   90.00
#
_symmetry.space_group_name_H-M   'P 1'
#
loop_
_entity.id
_entity.type
_entity.pdbx_description
1 polymer ?
#
loop_
_entity_poly.entity_id
_entity_poly.type
_entity_poly.pdbx_seq_one_letter_code
_entity_poly.pdbx_strand_id
1 'polypeptide(L)'
;EKLNLLLTQSGAKCPLCETELGVEGLELIETKYTADRHSKLDCLKLNQAELAQRRMELEPLENEISQLETKLNQDRASFQTKASLISQEITEAEEASNKLNEERKRLAEIEEHLARKDFATTEQEALGELEGELAKLGYDAQQHEQVRQRLTNLEQYEVLKRKLEEADRLISQEREAASRAEEAAQELRHSLEVDNQKRRQLSEELNLLPQLVNDLTQAETEHQALAAQQKQAQETIWSVKGKLQRCSELEIKRKEKEKLAAQASKQEKIYRDLAQAFGKKGIQALLIERALPEIEAEANKLLGRMTDNRMHIKIETQRETKRG
;
A
#
# COMPACT_ATOMS: atom_id res chain seq x y z
N GLU A 1 108.20 -129.85 -51.82
CA GLU A 1 109.65 -129.54 -51.70
C GLU A 1 110.44 -130.65 -51.00
N LYS A 2 110.16 -131.02 -49.74
CA LYS A 2 110.92 -132.07 -49.02
C LYS A 2 110.85 -133.49 -49.65
N LEU A 3 109.74 -133.86 -50.29
CA LEU A 3 109.56 -135.15 -51.00
C LEU A 3 110.48 -135.29 -52.23
N ASN A 4 110.71 -134.20 -52.97
CA ASN A 4 111.57 -134.22 -54.16
C ASN A 4 113.05 -134.46 -53.81
N LEU A 5 113.49 -134.04 -52.62
CA LEU A 5 114.87 -134.23 -52.16
C LEU A 5 115.20 -135.70 -51.83
N LEU A 6 114.21 -136.50 -51.41
CA LEU A 6 114.37 -137.93 -51.08
C LEU A 6 114.45 -138.83 -52.33
N LEU A 7 113.82 -138.43 -53.45
CA LEU A 7 113.75 -139.23 -54.68
C LEU A 7 114.98 -139.09 -55.60
N THR A 8 115.83 -138.07 -55.40
CA THR A 8 116.99 -137.77 -56.27
C THR A 8 118.35 -138.27 -55.77
N GLN A 9 118.44 -138.90 -54.58
CA GLN A 9 119.71 -139.42 -54.04
C GLN A 9 119.74 -140.96 -53.98
N SER A 10 120.76 -141.58 -54.58
CA SER A 10 120.97 -143.04 -54.56
C SER A 10 121.58 -143.48 -53.23
N GLY A 11 120.84 -144.30 -52.46
CA GLY A 11 121.20 -144.72 -51.10
C GLY A 11 120.52 -143.91 -49.99
N ALA A 12 119.32 -143.36 -50.26
CA ALA A 12 118.57 -142.57 -49.30
C ALA A 12 118.24 -143.39 -48.03
N LYS A 13 118.60 -142.85 -46.85
CA LYS A 13 118.24 -143.42 -45.55
C LYS A 13 117.00 -142.69 -45.02
N CYS A 14 116.09 -143.41 -44.36
CA CYS A 14 114.86 -142.83 -43.84
C CYS A 14 115.18 -141.76 -42.77
N PRO A 15 114.75 -140.49 -42.93
CA PRO A 15 115.12 -139.41 -42.02
C PRO A 15 114.44 -139.47 -40.65
N LEU A 16 113.57 -140.46 -40.41
CA LEU A 16 112.89 -140.68 -39.13
C LEU A 16 113.40 -141.92 -38.36
N CYS A 17 113.99 -142.90 -39.05
CA CYS A 17 114.44 -144.16 -38.43
C CYS A 17 115.76 -144.71 -38.99
N GLU A 18 116.47 -143.92 -39.80
CA GLU A 18 117.85 -144.08 -40.31
C GLU A 18 118.16 -145.37 -41.10
N THR A 19 117.14 -146.13 -41.47
CA THR A 19 117.26 -147.38 -42.23
C THR A 19 117.43 -147.11 -43.73
N GLU A 20 118.27 -147.88 -44.44
CA GLU A 20 118.49 -147.74 -45.89
C GLU A 20 117.21 -148.07 -46.67
N LEU A 21 116.71 -147.10 -47.43
CA LEU A 21 115.50 -147.26 -48.22
C LEU A 21 115.86 -147.88 -49.57
N GLY A 22 115.50 -149.15 -49.78
CA GLY A 22 115.44 -149.74 -51.10
C GLY A 22 114.34 -149.07 -51.96
N VAL A 23 114.30 -149.38 -53.25
CA VAL A 23 113.37 -148.78 -54.23
C VAL A 23 111.91 -148.84 -53.77
N GLU A 24 111.49 -149.96 -53.16
CA GLU A 24 110.14 -150.15 -52.60
C GLU A 24 109.84 -149.22 -51.40
N GLY A 25 110.85 -148.92 -50.57
CA GLY A 25 110.69 -148.03 -49.42
C GLY A 25 110.53 -146.56 -49.83
N LEU A 26 111.17 -146.15 -50.92
CA LEU A 26 111.00 -144.81 -51.51
C LEU A 26 109.61 -144.65 -52.15
N GLU A 27 109.12 -145.65 -52.89
CA GLU A 27 107.76 -145.63 -53.44
C GLU A 27 106.68 -145.60 -52.35
N LEU A 28 106.88 -146.33 -51.24
CA LEU A 28 105.97 -146.33 -50.10
C LEU A 28 105.93 -144.96 -49.38
N ILE A 29 107.07 -144.29 -49.27
CA ILE A 29 107.17 -142.95 -48.68
C ILE A 29 106.54 -141.92 -49.62
N GLU A 30 106.80 -142.01 -50.92
CA GLU A 30 106.18 -141.12 -51.92
C GLU A 30 104.66 -141.27 -51.91
N THR A 31 104.13 -142.49 -51.98
CA THR A 31 102.69 -142.75 -51.92
C THR A 31 102.07 -142.29 -50.60
N LYS A 32 102.70 -142.58 -49.44
CA LYS A 32 102.19 -142.11 -48.14
C LYS A 32 102.18 -140.59 -48.04
N TYR A 33 103.27 -139.90 -48.35
CA TYR A 33 103.34 -138.45 -48.18
C TYR A 33 102.57 -137.69 -49.27
N THR A 34 102.42 -138.24 -50.48
CA THR A 34 101.52 -137.67 -51.49
C THR A 34 100.06 -137.85 -51.10
N ALA A 35 99.66 -139.02 -50.57
CA ALA A 35 98.34 -139.24 -50.01
C ALA A 35 98.06 -138.35 -48.79
N ASP A 36 99.03 -138.18 -47.89
CA ASP A 36 98.89 -137.32 -46.71
C ASP A 36 98.83 -135.83 -47.09
N ARG A 37 99.58 -135.41 -48.13
CA ARG A 37 99.46 -134.08 -48.72
C ARG A 37 98.08 -133.87 -49.38
N HIS A 38 97.56 -134.86 -50.10
CA HIS A 38 96.23 -134.78 -50.70
C HIS A 38 95.15 -134.69 -49.62
N SER A 39 95.22 -135.56 -48.61
CA SER A 39 94.35 -135.54 -47.43
C SER A 39 94.37 -134.19 -46.70
N LYS A 40 95.56 -133.63 -46.46
CA LYS A 40 95.68 -132.28 -45.84
C LYS A 40 95.14 -131.16 -46.73
N LEU A 41 95.31 -131.24 -48.05
CA LEU A 41 94.75 -130.28 -49.00
C LEU A 41 93.23 -130.39 -49.07
N ASP A 42 92.67 -131.60 -49.02
CA ASP A 42 91.23 -131.82 -49.02
C ASP A 42 90.61 -131.39 -47.68
N CYS A 43 91.26 -131.66 -46.55
CA CYS A 43 90.89 -131.09 -45.25
C CYS A 43 90.95 -129.55 -45.26
N LEU A 44 91.94 -128.94 -45.92
CA LEU A 44 92.02 -127.48 -46.07
C LEU A 44 90.86 -126.94 -46.91
N LYS A 45 90.52 -127.60 -48.03
CA LYS A 45 89.38 -127.21 -48.87
C LYS A 45 88.05 -127.37 -48.12
N LEU A 46 87.87 -128.46 -47.38
CA LEU A 46 86.69 -128.70 -46.55
C LEU A 46 86.56 -127.64 -45.46
N ASN A 47 87.63 -127.34 -44.74
CA ASN A 47 87.62 -126.29 -43.72
C ASN A 47 87.40 -124.88 -44.32
N GLN A 48 87.93 -124.62 -45.52
CA GLN A 48 87.68 -123.36 -46.23
C GLN A 48 86.22 -123.24 -46.68
N ALA A 49 85.62 -124.33 -47.17
CA ALA A 49 84.21 -124.39 -47.51
C ALA A 49 83.32 -124.23 -46.28
N GLU A 50 83.66 -124.89 -45.16
CA GLU A 50 82.94 -124.75 -43.89
C GLU A 50 83.08 -123.34 -43.32
N LEU A 51 84.26 -122.72 -43.37
CA LEU A 51 84.45 -121.31 -42.99
C LEU A 51 83.65 -120.37 -43.88
N ALA A 52 83.59 -120.61 -45.19
CA ALA A 52 82.79 -119.81 -46.11
C ALA A 52 81.29 -119.95 -45.80
N GLN A 53 80.81 -121.16 -45.53
CA GLN A 53 79.43 -121.42 -45.13
C GLN A 53 79.09 -120.75 -43.80
N ARG A 54 79.94 -120.88 -42.78
CA ARG A 54 79.74 -120.21 -41.48
C ARG A 54 79.76 -118.69 -41.58
N ARG A 55 80.59 -118.12 -42.47
CA ARG A 55 80.57 -116.68 -42.76
C ARG A 55 79.28 -116.25 -43.44
N MET A 56 78.78 -117.04 -44.39
CA MET A 56 77.52 -116.79 -45.08
C MET A 56 76.30 -116.92 -44.14
N GLU A 57 76.41 -117.74 -43.09
CA GLU A 57 75.42 -117.84 -42.01
C GLU A 57 75.54 -116.70 -40.97
N LEU A 58 76.76 -116.21 -40.69
CA LEU A 58 77.01 -115.13 -39.73
C LEU A 58 76.57 -113.76 -40.22
N GLU A 59 76.88 -113.41 -41.48
CA GLU A 59 76.58 -112.10 -42.05
C GLU A 59 75.09 -111.69 -41.98
N PRO A 60 74.10 -112.57 -42.28
CA PRO A 60 72.68 -112.22 -42.10
C PRO A 60 72.30 -112.09 -40.63
N LEU A 61 72.87 -112.90 -39.73
CA LEU A 61 72.61 -112.82 -38.29
C LEU A 61 73.18 -111.53 -37.69
N GLU A 62 74.39 -111.12 -38.08
CA GLU A 62 75.00 -109.84 -37.66
C GLU A 62 74.18 -108.65 -38.15
N ASN A 63 73.70 -108.70 -39.40
CA ASN A 63 72.80 -107.69 -39.93
C ASN A 63 71.46 -107.66 -39.18
N GLU A 64 70.88 -108.82 -38.88
CA GLU A 64 69.63 -108.93 -38.11
C GLU A 64 69.80 -108.36 -36.69
N ILE A 65 70.92 -108.68 -36.01
CA ILE A 65 71.24 -108.11 -34.70
C ILE A 65 71.33 -106.59 -34.79
N SER A 66 72.05 -106.03 -35.77
CA SER A 66 72.17 -104.57 -35.91
C SER A 66 70.81 -103.88 -36.18
N GLN A 67 69.93 -104.52 -36.96
CA GLN A 67 68.58 -104.01 -37.21
C GLN A 67 67.69 -104.09 -35.96
N LEU A 68 67.82 -105.14 -35.17
CA LEU A 68 67.11 -105.28 -33.90
C LEU A 68 67.61 -104.28 -32.86
N GLU A 69 68.93 -104.06 -32.77
CA GLU A 69 69.53 -103.06 -31.87
C GLU A 69 69.09 -101.64 -32.23
N THR A 70 69.06 -101.29 -33.52
CA THR A 70 68.59 -99.97 -33.97
C THR A 70 67.11 -99.76 -33.66
N LYS A 71 66.25 -100.75 -33.93
CA LYS A 71 64.82 -100.70 -33.56
C LYS A 71 64.63 -100.58 -32.05
N LEU A 72 65.35 -101.38 -31.26
CA LEU A 72 65.25 -101.37 -29.80
C LEU A 72 65.68 -100.01 -29.22
N ASN A 73 66.72 -99.39 -29.78
CA ASN A 73 67.15 -98.06 -29.37
C ASN A 73 66.14 -96.97 -29.76
N GLN A 74 65.53 -97.05 -30.94
CA GLN A 74 64.47 -96.14 -31.37
C GLN A 74 63.22 -96.26 -30.48
N ASP A 75 62.77 -97.49 -30.23
CA ASP A 75 61.63 -97.78 -29.37
C ASP A 75 61.89 -97.29 -27.94
N ARG A 76 63.08 -97.58 -27.39
CA ARG A 76 63.50 -97.11 -26.07
C ARG A 76 63.48 -95.60 -25.97
N ALA A 77 64.02 -94.89 -26.97
CA ALA A 77 63.98 -93.44 -27.01
C ALA A 77 62.52 -92.93 -27.03
N SER A 78 61.67 -93.52 -27.87
CA SER A 78 60.25 -93.13 -27.99
C SER A 78 59.48 -93.35 -26.68
N PHE A 79 59.69 -94.48 -26.00
CA PHE A 79 59.04 -94.79 -24.72
C PHE A 79 59.57 -93.93 -23.60
N GLN A 80 60.86 -93.58 -23.61
CA GLN A 80 61.45 -92.67 -22.62
C GLN A 80 60.87 -91.26 -22.77
N THR A 81 60.69 -90.74 -23.99
CA THR A 81 60.01 -89.46 -24.21
C THR A 81 58.56 -89.52 -23.76
N LYS A 82 57.81 -90.57 -24.12
CA LYS A 82 56.41 -90.75 -23.68
C LYS A 82 56.29 -90.84 -22.16
N ALA A 83 57.17 -91.58 -21.50
CA ALA A 83 57.20 -91.69 -20.05
C ALA A 83 57.49 -90.34 -19.38
N SER A 84 58.41 -89.55 -19.95
CA SER A 84 58.69 -88.19 -19.45
C SER A 84 57.48 -87.27 -19.59
N LEU A 85 56.78 -87.31 -20.73
CA LEU A 85 55.57 -86.50 -20.95
C LEU A 85 54.45 -86.89 -20.00
N ILE A 86 54.15 -88.18 -19.87
CA ILE A 86 53.12 -88.68 -18.94
C ILE A 86 53.48 -88.33 -17.49
N SER A 87 54.76 -88.45 -17.11
CA SER A 87 55.21 -88.05 -15.77
C SER A 87 54.99 -86.57 -15.52
N GLN A 88 55.22 -85.72 -16.52
CA GLN A 88 54.98 -84.28 -16.40
C GLN A 88 53.48 -83.99 -16.28
N GLU A 89 52.63 -84.60 -17.11
CA GLU A 89 51.18 -84.44 -17.05
C GLU A 89 50.60 -84.90 -15.70
N ILE A 90 51.13 -85.99 -15.12
CA ILE A 90 50.75 -86.45 -13.77
C ILE A 90 51.10 -85.39 -12.74
N THR A 91 52.31 -84.85 -12.76
CA THR A 91 52.72 -83.80 -11.81
C THR A 91 51.86 -82.53 -11.94
N GLU A 92 51.54 -82.11 -13.17
CA GLU A 92 50.68 -80.94 -13.41
C GLU A 92 49.24 -81.19 -12.91
N ALA A 93 48.70 -82.39 -13.11
CA ALA A 93 47.38 -82.77 -12.62
C ALA A 93 47.32 -82.85 -11.08
N GLU A 94 48.37 -83.37 -10.43
CA GLU A 94 48.49 -83.41 -8.97
C GLU A 94 48.57 -81.99 -8.39
N GLU A 95 49.38 -81.11 -8.99
CA GLU A 95 49.46 -79.70 -8.58
C GLU A 95 48.12 -78.97 -8.74
N ALA A 96 47.41 -79.18 -9.86
CA ALA A 96 46.10 -78.60 -10.10
C ALA A 96 45.04 -79.12 -9.09
N SER A 97 45.07 -80.40 -8.76
CA SER A 97 44.20 -81.02 -7.75
C SER A 97 44.45 -80.42 -6.36
N ASN A 98 45.71 -80.20 -5.99
CA ASN A 98 46.07 -79.57 -4.72
C ASN A 98 45.55 -78.12 -4.66
N LYS A 99 45.76 -77.32 -5.71
CA LYS A 99 45.23 -75.95 -5.80
C LYS A 99 43.70 -75.92 -5.71
N LEU A 100 43.02 -76.83 -6.40
CA LEU A 100 41.56 -76.93 -6.34
C LEU A 100 41.06 -77.23 -4.93
N ASN A 101 41.74 -78.12 -4.20
CA ASN A 101 41.39 -78.45 -2.83
C ASN A 101 41.62 -77.26 -1.88
N GLU A 102 42.66 -76.46 -2.08
CA GLU A 102 42.89 -75.24 -1.31
C GLU A 102 41.80 -74.20 -1.56
N GLU A 103 41.42 -73.95 -2.82
CA GLU A 103 40.35 -72.99 -3.14
C GLU A 103 38.98 -73.47 -2.65
N ARG A 104 38.70 -74.78 -2.68
CA ARG A 104 37.47 -75.34 -2.10
C ARG A 104 37.38 -75.12 -0.59
N LYS A 105 38.50 -75.23 0.13
CA LYS A 105 38.54 -74.95 1.57
C LYS A 105 38.26 -73.47 1.84
N ARG A 106 38.91 -72.56 1.10
CA ARG A 106 38.66 -71.11 1.20
C ARG A 106 37.21 -70.76 0.90
N LEU A 107 36.61 -71.37 -0.12
CA LEU A 107 35.22 -71.14 -0.47
C LEU A 107 34.29 -71.59 0.66
N ALA A 108 34.51 -72.77 1.23
CA ALA A 108 33.72 -73.27 2.36
C ALA A 108 33.83 -72.35 3.60
N GLU A 109 35.04 -71.85 3.90
CA GLU A 109 35.25 -70.88 4.99
C GLU A 109 34.46 -69.58 4.76
N ILE A 110 34.52 -69.02 3.54
CA ILE A 110 33.78 -67.80 3.19
C ILE A 110 32.26 -68.02 3.27
N GLU A 111 31.76 -69.14 2.75
CA GLU A 111 30.34 -69.50 2.82
C GLU A 111 29.86 -69.61 4.27
N GLU A 112 30.67 -70.19 5.14
CA GLU A 112 30.37 -70.27 6.58
C GLU A 112 30.32 -68.88 7.23
N HIS A 113 31.27 -68.01 6.94
CA HIS A 113 31.27 -66.62 7.42
C HIS A 113 30.02 -65.86 6.96
N LEU A 114 29.62 -66.02 5.70
CA LEU A 114 28.41 -65.40 5.16
C LEU A 114 27.13 -65.95 5.80
N ALA A 115 27.04 -67.28 5.97
CA ALA A 115 25.87 -67.94 6.55
C ALA A 115 25.66 -67.54 8.02
N ARG A 116 26.75 -67.40 8.78
CA ARG A 116 26.71 -66.92 10.17
C ARG A 116 26.51 -65.41 10.27
N LYS A 117 26.60 -64.69 9.16
CA LYS A 117 26.67 -63.22 9.09
C LYS A 117 27.84 -62.65 9.89
N ASP A 118 28.92 -63.42 9.99
CA ASP A 118 30.19 -63.05 10.66
C ASP A 118 31.02 -62.13 9.76
N PHE A 119 30.40 -61.06 9.26
CA PHE A 119 31.00 -60.02 8.44
C PHE A 119 30.43 -58.66 8.85
N ALA A 120 31.24 -57.60 8.81
CA ALA A 120 30.81 -56.24 9.16
C ALA A 120 30.06 -56.18 10.51
N THR A 121 30.57 -56.88 11.53
CA THR A 121 29.91 -57.04 12.83
C THR A 121 29.72 -55.69 13.52
N THR A 122 30.69 -54.79 13.39
CA THR A 122 30.63 -53.41 13.89
C THR A 122 29.48 -52.61 13.29
N GLU A 123 29.24 -52.75 11.99
CA GLU A 123 28.16 -52.07 11.28
C GLU A 123 26.79 -52.68 11.60
N GLN A 124 26.73 -54.01 11.80
CA GLN A 124 25.51 -54.68 12.22
C GLN A 124 25.11 -54.28 13.66
N GLU A 125 26.08 -54.17 14.57
CA GLU A 125 25.86 -53.65 15.92
C GLU A 125 25.37 -52.19 15.88
N ALA A 126 26.03 -51.33 15.11
CA ALA A 126 25.61 -49.94 14.93
C ALA A 126 24.21 -49.81 14.31
N LEU A 127 23.85 -50.67 13.35
CA LEU A 127 22.51 -50.72 12.80
C LEU A 127 21.48 -51.12 13.87
N GLY A 128 21.78 -52.14 14.68
CA GLY A 128 20.92 -52.55 15.79
C GLY A 128 20.75 -51.47 16.85
N GLU A 129 21.80 -50.70 17.16
CA GLU A 129 21.73 -49.54 18.04
C GLU A 129 20.81 -48.46 17.46
N LEU A 130 20.98 -48.10 16.17
CA LEU A 130 20.15 -47.12 15.48
C LEU A 130 18.69 -47.55 15.38
N GLU A 131 18.42 -48.81 15.06
CA GLU A 131 17.06 -49.37 15.07
C GLU A 131 16.45 -49.31 16.48
N GLY A 132 17.25 -49.58 17.51
CA GLY A 132 16.84 -49.42 18.92
C GLY A 132 16.56 -47.97 19.31
N GLU A 133 17.39 -47.02 18.86
CA GLU A 133 17.17 -45.58 19.06
C GLU A 133 15.91 -45.10 18.34
N LEU A 134 15.70 -45.52 17.10
CA LEU A 134 14.49 -45.23 16.32
C LEU A 134 13.24 -45.80 17.00
N ALA A 135 13.29 -47.02 17.53
CA ALA A 135 12.20 -47.62 18.28
C ALA A 135 11.90 -46.84 19.58
N LYS A 136 12.93 -46.35 20.29
CA LYS A 136 12.77 -45.53 21.50
C LYS A 136 12.14 -44.16 21.23
N LEU A 137 12.35 -43.58 20.05
CA LEU A 137 11.70 -42.32 19.66
C LEU A 137 10.18 -42.46 19.60
N GLY A 138 9.64 -43.68 19.45
CA GLY A 138 8.20 -43.94 19.43
C GLY A 138 7.48 -43.17 18.33
N TYR A 139 8.19 -42.85 17.24
CA TYR A 139 7.66 -42.04 16.16
C TYR A 139 6.56 -42.79 15.43
N ASP A 140 5.32 -42.31 15.58
CA ASP A 140 4.17 -42.79 14.85
C ASP A 140 3.89 -41.87 13.66
N ALA A 141 4.29 -42.34 12.47
CA ALA A 141 4.09 -41.62 11.22
C ALA A 141 2.60 -41.31 10.95
N GLN A 142 1.67 -42.19 11.35
CA GLN A 142 0.24 -41.97 11.16
C GLN A 142 -0.29 -40.87 12.06
N GLN A 143 0.10 -40.84 13.33
CA GLN A 143 -0.29 -39.75 14.24
C GLN A 143 0.26 -38.40 13.80
N HIS A 144 1.53 -38.37 13.37
CA HIS A 144 2.14 -37.15 12.86
C HIS A 144 1.38 -36.61 11.64
N GLU A 145 1.01 -37.48 10.70
CA GLU A 145 0.24 -37.10 9.51
C GLU A 145 -1.19 -36.63 9.89
N GLN A 146 -1.86 -37.29 10.83
CA GLN A 146 -3.16 -36.86 11.34
C GLN A 146 -3.10 -35.47 11.98
N VAL A 147 -2.07 -35.18 12.77
CA VAL A 147 -1.86 -33.85 13.38
C VAL A 147 -1.59 -32.80 12.31
N ARG A 148 -0.79 -33.11 11.29
CA ARG A 148 -0.55 -32.22 10.15
C ARG A 148 -1.85 -31.88 9.42
N GLN A 149 -2.65 -32.89 9.06
CA GLN A 149 -3.93 -32.67 8.39
C GLN A 149 -4.89 -31.84 9.26
N ARG A 150 -4.91 -32.09 10.58
CA ARG A 150 -5.70 -31.29 11.51
C ARG A 150 -5.24 -29.83 11.57
N LEU A 151 -3.92 -29.58 11.56
CA LEU A 151 -3.37 -28.21 11.50
C LEU A 151 -3.81 -27.51 10.22
N THR A 152 -3.63 -28.14 9.06
CA THR A 152 -4.05 -27.57 7.77
C THR A 152 -5.55 -27.26 7.73
N ASN A 153 -6.39 -28.16 8.27
CA ASN A 153 -7.83 -27.91 8.37
C ASN A 153 -8.19 -26.76 9.32
N LEU A 154 -7.33 -26.46 10.30
CA LEU A 154 -7.54 -25.40 11.29
C LEU A 154 -6.97 -24.04 10.87
N GLU A 155 -6.02 -23.98 9.94
CA GLU A 155 -5.38 -22.73 9.46
C GLU A 155 -6.40 -21.67 9.01
N GLN A 156 -7.49 -22.08 8.36
CA GLN A 156 -8.57 -21.15 7.95
C GLN A 156 -9.20 -20.38 9.13
N TYR A 157 -9.24 -20.99 10.32
CA TYR A 157 -9.81 -20.35 11.50
C TYR A 157 -8.87 -19.33 12.14
N GLU A 158 -7.57 -19.36 11.82
CA GLU A 158 -6.64 -18.33 12.29
C GLU A 158 -7.01 -16.96 11.71
N VAL A 159 -7.32 -16.92 10.41
CA VAL A 159 -7.76 -15.69 9.73
C VAL A 159 -9.11 -15.23 10.28
N LEU A 160 -10.06 -16.16 10.49
CA LEU A 160 -11.36 -15.83 11.07
C LEU A 160 -11.23 -15.29 12.50
N LYS A 161 -10.35 -15.87 13.32
CA LYS A 161 -10.08 -15.41 14.68
C LYS A 161 -9.49 -14.00 14.69
N ARG A 162 -8.51 -13.71 13.82
CA ARG A 162 -7.93 -12.37 13.69
C ARG A 162 -8.99 -11.32 13.32
N LYS A 163 -9.88 -11.65 12.36
CA LYS A 163 -11.00 -10.77 11.98
C LYS A 163 -11.99 -10.54 13.13
N LEU A 164 -12.26 -11.58 13.92
CA LEU A 164 -13.14 -11.47 15.08
C LEU A 164 -12.50 -10.61 16.18
N GLU A 165 -11.22 -10.80 16.48
CA GLU A 165 -10.49 -9.97 17.45
C GLU A 165 -10.41 -8.50 17.00
N GLU A 166 -10.24 -8.24 15.70
CA GLU A 166 -10.28 -6.89 15.14
C GLU A 166 -11.68 -6.27 15.28
N ALA A 167 -12.73 -7.02 14.95
CA ALA A 167 -14.11 -6.56 15.14
C ALA A 167 -14.43 -6.27 16.62
N ASP A 168 -14.00 -7.13 17.54
CA ASP A 168 -14.17 -6.93 18.98
C ASP A 168 -13.40 -5.72 19.52
N ARG A 169 -12.25 -5.38 18.93
CA ARG A 169 -11.51 -4.16 19.28
C ARG A 169 -12.20 -2.90 18.78
N LEU A 170 -12.77 -2.95 17.58
CA LEU A 170 -13.40 -1.79 16.94
C LEU A 170 -14.83 -1.53 17.43
N ILE A 171 -15.56 -2.57 17.86
CA ILE A 171 -16.98 -2.43 18.21
C ILE A 171 -17.22 -1.45 19.37
N SER A 172 -16.30 -1.35 20.33
CA SER A 172 -16.41 -0.37 21.42
C SER A 172 -16.29 1.07 20.89
N GLN A 173 -15.31 1.33 20.02
CA GLN A 173 -15.10 2.63 19.40
C GLN A 173 -16.27 3.04 18.51
N GLU A 174 -16.78 2.11 17.70
CA GLU A 174 -17.95 2.35 16.85
C GLU A 174 -19.22 2.63 17.67
N ARG A 175 -19.41 1.91 18.79
CA ARG A 175 -20.53 2.18 19.72
C ARG A 175 -20.42 3.56 20.35
N GLU A 176 -19.23 3.95 20.80
CA GLU A 176 -19.01 5.29 21.33
C GLU A 176 -19.22 6.38 20.27
N ALA A 177 -18.74 6.16 19.05
CA ALA A 177 -18.93 7.09 17.93
C ALA A 177 -20.42 7.24 17.59
N ALA A 178 -21.18 6.14 17.54
CA ALA A 178 -22.62 6.15 17.35
C ALA A 178 -23.35 6.92 18.47
N SER A 179 -22.98 6.67 19.74
CA SER A 179 -23.56 7.39 20.89
C SER A 179 -23.30 8.89 20.81
N ARG A 180 -22.06 9.32 20.51
CA ARG A 180 -21.72 10.74 20.34
C ARG A 180 -22.47 11.38 19.17
N ALA A 181 -22.61 10.66 18.05
CA ALA A 181 -23.35 11.15 16.90
C ALA A 181 -24.85 11.30 17.21
N GLU A 182 -25.42 10.39 18.01
CA GLU A 182 -26.80 10.46 18.46
C GLU A 182 -27.04 11.64 19.41
N GLU A 183 -26.15 11.87 20.38
CA GLU A 183 -26.18 13.04 21.28
C GLU A 183 -26.11 14.35 20.48
N ALA A 184 -25.14 14.48 19.56
CA ALA A 184 -25.02 15.66 18.71
C ALA A 184 -26.26 15.89 17.83
N ALA A 185 -26.87 14.82 17.31
CA ALA A 185 -28.11 14.92 16.54
C ALA A 185 -29.30 15.38 17.41
N GLN A 186 -29.35 14.96 18.67
CA GLN A 186 -30.38 15.41 19.61
C GLN A 186 -30.21 16.89 19.96
N GLU A 187 -28.98 17.36 20.23
CA GLU A 187 -28.69 18.77 20.49
C GLU A 187 -29.06 19.66 19.30
N LEU A 188 -28.71 19.24 18.08
CA LEU A 188 -29.06 19.95 16.85
C LEU A 188 -30.57 19.99 16.60
N ARG A 189 -31.30 18.92 16.92
CA ARG A 189 -32.76 18.92 16.83
C ARG A 189 -33.37 19.90 17.83
N HIS A 190 -32.86 19.94 19.06
CA HIS A 190 -33.34 20.86 20.07
C HIS A 190 -33.07 22.33 19.70
N SER A 191 -31.86 22.65 19.23
CA SER A 191 -31.54 24.01 18.78
C SER A 191 -32.42 24.45 17.61
N LEU A 192 -32.65 23.55 16.64
CA LEU A 192 -33.53 23.80 15.51
C LEU A 192 -34.99 24.02 15.94
N GLU A 193 -35.46 23.34 17.00
CA GLU A 193 -36.78 23.59 17.56
C GLU A 193 -36.87 24.97 18.22
N VAL A 194 -35.90 25.33 19.04
CA VAL A 194 -35.81 26.66 19.68
C VAL A 194 -35.75 27.77 18.64
N ASP A 195 -34.93 27.62 17.61
CA ASP A 195 -34.81 28.62 16.55
C ASP A 195 -36.08 28.72 15.70
N ASN A 196 -36.78 27.60 15.48
CA ASN A 196 -38.10 27.64 14.84
C ASN A 196 -39.15 28.35 15.69
N GLN A 197 -39.13 28.18 17.01
CA GLN A 197 -40.02 28.90 17.92
C GLN A 197 -39.74 30.41 17.88
N LYS A 198 -38.47 30.82 17.98
CA LYS A 198 -38.07 32.24 17.83
C LYS A 198 -38.48 32.81 16.48
N ARG A 199 -38.28 32.05 15.40
CA ARG A 199 -38.71 32.46 14.05
C ARG A 199 -40.20 32.70 13.98
N ARG A 200 -41.02 31.86 14.63
CA ARG A 200 -42.48 32.05 14.70
C ARG A 200 -42.83 33.32 15.47
N GLN A 201 -42.25 33.53 16.64
CA GLN A 201 -42.47 34.74 17.46
C GLN A 201 -42.11 36.01 16.69
N LEU A 202 -40.93 36.07 16.07
CA LEU A 202 -40.51 37.20 15.25
C LEU A 202 -41.44 37.41 14.05
N SER A 203 -41.92 36.33 13.43
CA SER A 203 -42.88 36.45 12.32
C SER A 203 -44.21 37.04 12.78
N GLU A 204 -44.68 36.70 13.99
CA GLU A 204 -45.89 37.28 14.58
C GLU A 204 -45.69 38.77 14.89
N GLU A 205 -44.55 39.15 15.48
CA GLU A 205 -44.21 40.55 15.74
C GLU A 205 -44.11 41.36 14.44
N LEU A 206 -43.50 40.80 13.40
CA LEU A 206 -43.41 41.44 12.08
C LEU A 206 -44.78 41.63 11.43
N ASN A 207 -45.74 40.72 11.66
CA ASN A 207 -47.11 40.86 11.16
C ASN A 207 -47.87 42.02 11.85
N LEU A 208 -47.48 42.41 13.06
CA LEU A 208 -48.08 43.55 13.79
C LEU A 208 -47.50 44.90 13.38
N LEU A 209 -46.30 44.91 12.79
CA LEU A 209 -45.58 46.13 12.44
C LEU A 209 -46.35 47.05 11.47
N PRO A 210 -47.05 46.56 10.42
CA PRO A 210 -47.86 47.41 9.54
C PRO A 210 -48.99 48.12 10.27
N GLN A 211 -49.61 47.48 11.27
CA GLN A 211 -50.66 48.11 12.08
C GLN A 211 -50.07 49.22 12.95
N LEU A 212 -48.95 48.97 13.62
CA LEU A 212 -48.25 49.99 14.42
C LEU A 212 -47.80 51.19 13.57
N VAL A 213 -47.32 50.95 12.35
CA VAL A 213 -46.97 52.02 11.41
C VAL A 213 -48.22 52.83 11.03
N ASN A 214 -49.34 52.16 10.73
CA ASN A 214 -50.60 52.85 10.44
C ASN A 214 -51.07 53.68 11.64
N ASP A 215 -51.08 53.10 12.85
CA ASP A 215 -51.49 53.79 14.08
C ASP A 215 -50.59 55.01 14.37
N LEU A 216 -49.27 54.88 14.18
CA LEU A 216 -48.33 55.98 14.31
C LEU A 216 -48.63 57.09 13.29
N THR A 217 -48.83 56.74 12.02
CA THR A 217 -49.15 57.74 10.99
C THR A 217 -50.48 58.44 11.27
N GLN A 218 -51.49 57.72 11.79
CA GLN A 218 -52.75 58.32 12.22
C GLN A 218 -52.52 59.30 13.37
N ALA A 219 -51.84 58.86 14.44
CA ALA A 219 -51.53 59.71 15.58
C ALA A 219 -50.70 60.96 15.19
N GLU A 220 -49.74 60.82 14.27
CA GLU A 220 -48.97 61.95 13.73
C GLU A 220 -49.85 62.92 12.94
N THR A 221 -50.76 62.43 12.09
CA THR A 221 -51.68 63.30 11.35
C THR A 221 -52.65 64.02 12.27
N GLU A 222 -53.18 63.35 13.30
CA GLU A 222 -54.02 63.96 14.33
C GLU A 222 -53.26 65.02 15.12
N HIS A 223 -52.02 64.73 15.51
CA HIS A 223 -51.16 65.70 16.20
C HIS A 223 -50.88 66.93 15.33
N GLN A 224 -50.55 66.74 14.05
CA GLN A 224 -50.33 67.84 13.11
C GLN A 224 -51.60 68.69 12.92
N ALA A 225 -52.77 68.05 12.81
CA ALA A 225 -54.04 68.74 12.70
C ALA A 225 -54.35 69.56 13.96
N LEU A 226 -54.17 68.99 15.14
CA LEU A 226 -54.35 69.69 16.42
C LEU A 226 -53.35 70.84 16.58
N ALA A 227 -52.09 70.65 16.21
CA ALA A 227 -51.08 71.70 16.23
C ALA A 227 -51.43 72.85 15.26
N ALA A 228 -51.98 72.55 14.09
CA ALA A 228 -52.46 73.56 13.15
C ALA A 228 -53.67 74.33 13.71
N GLN A 229 -54.65 73.63 14.30
CA GLN A 229 -55.78 74.26 14.99
C GLN A 229 -55.32 75.14 16.15
N GLN A 230 -54.36 74.69 16.94
CA GLN A 230 -53.77 75.47 18.03
C GLN A 230 -53.14 76.75 17.51
N LYS A 231 -52.36 76.69 16.42
CA LYS A 231 -51.75 77.88 15.78
C LYS A 231 -52.81 78.85 15.29
N GLN A 232 -53.85 78.38 14.60
CA GLN A 232 -54.95 79.23 14.13
C GLN A 232 -55.73 79.87 15.30
N ALA A 233 -56.00 79.11 16.36
CA ALA A 233 -56.61 79.64 17.57
C ALA A 233 -55.71 80.69 18.24
N GLN A 234 -54.39 80.49 18.28
CA GLN A 234 -53.46 81.50 18.77
C GLN A 234 -53.48 82.75 17.90
N GLU A 235 -53.44 82.64 16.58
CA GLU A 235 -53.52 83.78 15.64
C GLU A 235 -54.81 84.58 15.84
N THR A 236 -55.95 83.90 15.98
CA THR A 236 -57.23 84.58 16.27
C THR A 236 -57.20 85.28 17.62
N ILE A 237 -56.65 84.66 18.67
CA ILE A 237 -56.46 85.31 19.98
C ILE A 237 -55.56 86.54 19.84
N TRP A 238 -54.44 86.45 19.12
CA TRP A 238 -53.54 87.57 18.86
C TRP A 238 -54.23 88.69 18.09
N SER A 239 -55.02 88.36 17.06
CA SER A 239 -55.81 89.32 16.27
C SER A 239 -56.86 90.02 17.13
N VAL A 240 -57.60 89.27 17.96
CA VAL A 240 -58.60 89.81 18.87
C VAL A 240 -57.94 90.69 19.94
N LYS A 241 -56.83 90.25 20.54
CA LYS A 241 -56.04 91.07 21.48
C LYS A 241 -55.57 92.37 20.83
N GLY A 242 -55.08 92.32 19.59
CA GLY A 242 -54.66 93.50 18.84
C GLY A 242 -55.83 94.45 18.53
N LYS A 243 -57.00 93.92 18.14
CA LYS A 243 -58.23 94.72 17.96
C LYS A 243 -58.67 95.35 19.27
N LEU A 244 -58.59 94.63 20.38
CA LEU A 244 -59.02 95.10 21.70
C LEU A 244 -58.08 96.20 22.24
N GLN A 245 -56.77 96.05 22.04
CA GLN A 245 -55.79 97.12 22.28
C GLN A 245 -56.12 98.37 21.44
N ARG A 246 -56.40 98.21 20.14
CA ARG A 246 -56.81 99.33 19.28
C ARG A 246 -58.11 99.99 19.72
N CYS A 247 -59.10 99.22 20.18
CA CYS A 247 -60.32 99.78 20.76
C CYS A 247 -60.02 100.58 22.02
N SER A 248 -59.15 100.09 22.90
CA SER A 248 -58.74 100.82 24.11
C SER A 248 -58.00 102.12 23.79
N GLU A 249 -57.13 102.13 22.76
CA GLU A 249 -56.47 103.34 22.27
C GLU A 249 -57.47 104.33 21.67
N LEU A 250 -58.47 103.83 20.92
CA LEU A 250 -59.53 104.64 20.34
C LEU A 250 -60.45 105.24 21.43
N GLU A 251 -60.73 104.51 22.51
CA GLU A 251 -61.46 105.05 23.66
C GLU A 251 -60.70 106.19 24.34
N ILE A 252 -59.37 106.05 24.52
CA ILE A 252 -58.53 107.12 25.05
C ILE A 252 -58.59 108.34 24.12
N LYS A 253 -58.39 108.15 22.81
CA LYS A 253 -58.47 109.22 21.81
C LYS A 253 -59.86 109.87 21.75
N ARG A 254 -60.93 109.09 21.90
CA ARG A 254 -62.31 109.59 21.95
C ARG A 254 -62.50 110.48 23.17
N LYS A 255 -62.05 110.06 24.36
CA LYS A 255 -62.13 110.88 25.58
C LYS A 255 -61.34 112.19 25.44
N GLU A 256 -60.17 112.16 24.80
CA GLU A 256 -59.41 113.38 24.48
C GLU A 256 -60.17 114.30 23.52
N LYS A 257 -60.72 113.75 22.43
CA LYS A 257 -61.52 114.51 21.46
C LYS A 257 -62.81 115.07 22.07
N GLU A 258 -63.49 114.33 22.95
CA GLU A 258 -64.65 114.82 23.70
C GLU A 258 -64.27 115.99 24.63
N LYS A 259 -63.12 115.91 25.31
CA LYS A 259 -62.60 117.04 26.11
C LYS A 259 -62.32 118.27 25.24
N LEU A 260 -61.66 118.09 24.09
CA LEU A 260 -61.39 119.17 23.14
C LEU A 260 -62.70 119.76 22.58
N ALA A 261 -63.69 118.94 22.25
CA ALA A 261 -64.99 119.39 21.79
C ALA A 261 -65.76 120.15 22.88
N ALA A 262 -65.70 119.70 24.14
CA ALA A 262 -66.29 120.42 25.27
C ALA A 262 -65.60 121.77 25.51
N GLN A 263 -64.28 121.86 25.36
CA GLN A 263 -63.53 123.11 25.39
C GLN A 263 -63.93 124.04 24.24
N ALA A 264 -64.00 123.51 23.01
CA ALA A 264 -64.43 124.25 21.84
C ALA A 264 -65.88 124.77 21.98
N SER A 265 -66.80 123.97 22.52
CA SER A 265 -68.18 124.40 22.80
C SER A 265 -68.25 125.48 23.89
N LYS A 266 -67.40 125.40 24.93
CA LYS A 266 -67.27 126.49 25.92
C LYS A 266 -66.79 127.78 25.27
N GLN A 267 -65.75 127.70 24.43
CA GLN A 267 -65.25 128.86 23.68
C GLN A 267 -66.33 129.41 22.75
N GLU A 268 -67.05 128.54 22.04
CA GLU A 268 -68.15 128.91 21.15
C GLU A 268 -69.28 129.63 21.90
N LYS A 269 -69.67 129.17 23.10
CA LYS A 269 -70.61 129.88 23.97
C LYS A 269 -70.09 131.26 24.38
N ILE A 270 -68.83 131.37 24.80
CA ILE A 270 -68.22 132.67 25.16
C ILE A 270 -68.25 133.62 23.96
N TYR A 271 -67.89 133.15 22.77
CA TYR A 271 -67.95 133.96 21.54
C TYR A 271 -69.39 134.33 21.15
N ARG A 272 -70.36 133.45 21.38
CA ARG A 272 -71.78 133.70 21.13
C ARG A 272 -72.34 134.75 22.10
N ASP A 273 -71.96 134.68 23.38
CA ASP A 273 -72.33 135.64 24.42
C ASP A 273 -71.70 137.03 24.14
N LEU A 274 -70.43 137.06 23.70
CA LEU A 274 -69.77 138.29 23.24
C LEU A 274 -70.48 138.87 22.01
N ALA A 275 -70.80 138.05 21.01
CA ALA A 275 -71.52 138.50 19.82
C ALA A 275 -72.92 139.07 20.14
N GLN A 276 -73.59 138.53 21.17
CA GLN A 276 -74.90 139.01 21.63
C GLN A 276 -74.80 140.32 22.44
N ALA A 277 -73.80 140.45 23.32
CA ALA A 277 -73.58 141.66 24.11
C ALA A 277 -73.20 142.89 23.25
N PHE A 278 -72.46 142.67 22.15
CA PHE A 278 -72.08 143.70 21.17
C PHE A 278 -73.06 143.80 19.97
N GLY A 279 -74.17 143.06 19.97
CA GLY A 279 -75.13 143.03 18.87
C GLY A 279 -76.24 144.09 18.95
N LYS A 280 -77.10 144.12 17.91
CA LYS A 280 -78.17 145.11 17.68
C LYS A 280 -79.23 145.24 18.80
N LYS A 281 -79.21 144.37 19.82
CA LYS A 281 -80.12 144.37 21.00
C LYS A 281 -79.38 144.61 22.33
N GLY A 282 -78.06 144.73 22.30
CA GLY A 282 -77.21 144.88 23.48
C GLY A 282 -76.91 146.34 23.80
N ILE A 283 -75.65 146.61 24.16
CA ILE A 283 -75.20 147.92 24.68
C ILE A 283 -75.56 149.10 23.75
N GLN A 284 -75.67 148.88 22.43
CA GLN A 284 -76.14 149.89 21.46
C GLN A 284 -77.61 150.30 21.64
N ALA A 285 -78.52 149.39 22.01
CA ALA A 285 -79.93 149.70 22.26
C ALA A 285 -80.13 150.44 23.60
N LEU A 286 -79.35 150.07 24.62
CA LEU A 286 -79.35 150.70 25.94
C LEU A 286 -78.82 152.14 25.93
N LEU A 287 -77.89 152.45 25.02
CA LEU A 287 -77.39 153.82 24.78
C LEU A 287 -78.42 154.71 24.06
N ILE A 288 -79.21 154.16 23.14
CA ILE A 288 -80.24 154.90 22.40
C ILE A 288 -81.49 155.14 23.28
N GLU A 289 -81.90 154.15 24.09
CA GLU A 289 -83.06 154.28 25.01
C GLU A 289 -82.81 155.30 26.13
N ARG A 290 -81.54 155.57 26.51
CA ARG A 290 -81.21 156.54 27.57
C ARG A 290 -81.05 157.99 27.06
N ALA A 291 -80.72 158.20 25.78
CA ALA A 291 -80.52 159.53 25.20
C ALA A 291 -81.82 160.20 24.72
N LEU A 292 -82.83 159.42 24.32
CA LEU A 292 -84.12 159.93 23.85
C LEU A 292 -84.86 160.84 24.87
N PRO A 293 -84.96 160.47 26.17
CA PRO A 293 -85.60 161.32 27.18
C PRO A 293 -84.83 162.63 27.42
N GLU A 294 -83.50 162.62 27.32
CA GLU A 294 -82.67 163.82 27.49
C GLU A 294 -82.84 164.81 26.32
N ILE A 295 -82.93 164.29 25.09
CA ILE A 295 -83.20 165.09 23.89
C ILE A 295 -84.61 165.70 23.94
N GLU A 296 -85.61 164.92 24.38
CA GLU A 296 -87.00 165.36 24.53
C GLU A 296 -87.15 166.45 25.62
N ALA A 297 -86.43 166.31 26.74
CA ALA A 297 -86.42 167.29 27.81
C ALA A 297 -85.80 168.63 27.38
N GLU A 298 -84.66 168.63 26.67
CA GLU A 298 -84.05 169.89 26.22
C GLU A 298 -84.79 170.55 25.04
N ALA A 299 -85.37 169.76 24.12
CA ALA A 299 -86.21 170.32 23.05
C ALA A 299 -87.43 171.08 23.61
N ASN A 300 -88.10 170.54 24.64
CA ASN A 300 -89.25 171.18 25.29
C ASN A 300 -88.88 172.41 26.11
N LYS A 301 -87.67 172.44 26.71
CA LYS A 301 -87.16 173.62 27.44
C LYS A 301 -86.84 174.79 26.51
N LEU A 302 -86.31 174.51 25.32
CA LEU A 302 -86.11 175.51 24.24
C LEU A 302 -87.44 176.00 23.65
N LEU A 303 -88.38 175.09 23.36
CA LEU A 303 -89.69 175.42 22.80
C LEU A 303 -90.56 176.23 23.77
N GLY A 304 -90.51 175.93 25.08
CA GLY A 304 -91.20 176.68 26.12
C GLY A 304 -90.72 178.14 26.23
N ARG A 305 -89.43 178.39 25.98
CA ARG A 305 -88.84 179.75 25.98
C ARG A 305 -89.15 180.58 24.73
N MET A 306 -89.47 179.96 23.60
CA MET A 306 -89.72 180.66 22.32
C MET A 306 -91.20 180.92 22.03
N THR A 307 -92.13 180.25 22.73
CA THR A 307 -93.56 180.28 22.37
C THR A 307 -94.51 180.60 23.52
N ASP A 308 -94.01 181.16 24.63
CA ASP A 308 -94.80 181.40 25.85
C ASP A 308 -95.68 180.18 26.21
N ASN A 309 -95.03 179.02 26.25
CA ASN A 309 -95.62 177.75 26.66
C ASN A 309 -96.79 177.21 25.81
N ARG A 310 -96.87 177.54 24.51
CA ARG A 310 -97.94 177.03 23.62
C ARG A 310 -97.60 175.77 22.83
N MET A 311 -96.34 175.31 22.80
CA MET A 311 -95.94 174.08 22.10
C MET A 311 -95.07 173.17 22.97
N HIS A 312 -95.41 171.89 22.99
CA HIS A 312 -94.58 170.80 23.51
C HIS A 312 -94.47 169.70 22.44
N ILE A 313 -93.32 169.05 22.36
CA ILE A 313 -93.06 167.88 21.51
C ILE A 313 -92.87 166.66 22.40
N LYS A 314 -93.59 165.59 22.09
CA LYS A 314 -93.39 164.27 22.68
C LYS A 314 -92.87 163.32 21.60
N ILE A 315 -91.73 162.68 21.83
CA ILE A 315 -91.10 161.77 20.87
C ILE A 315 -91.50 160.35 21.24
N GLU A 316 -92.51 159.82 20.55
CA GLU A 316 -92.91 158.42 20.69
C GLU A 316 -92.17 157.55 19.66
N THR A 317 -91.36 156.60 20.14
CA THR A 317 -90.64 155.65 19.28
C THR A 317 -91.52 154.44 18.96
N GLN A 318 -92.03 154.35 17.72
CA GLN A 318 -92.70 153.14 17.25
C GLN A 318 -91.68 152.05 16.86
N ARG A 319 -91.75 150.91 17.56
CA ARG A 319 -90.98 149.70 17.27
C ARG A 319 -91.64 148.91 16.14
N GLU A 320 -91.25 149.13 14.90
CA GLU A 320 -91.48 148.13 13.86
C GLU A 320 -90.46 147.00 13.99
N THR A 321 -90.97 145.80 14.25
CA THR A 321 -90.19 144.57 14.19
C THR A 321 -90.10 144.10 12.73
N LYS A 322 -88.89 143.86 12.25
CA LYS A 322 -88.66 142.91 11.15
C LYS A 322 -87.93 141.70 11.72
N ARG A 323 -88.66 140.59 11.85
CA ARG A 323 -88.06 139.25 11.79
C ARG A 323 -87.84 138.93 10.30
N GLY A 324 -86.62 138.52 9.97
CA GLY A 324 -86.43 137.36 9.09
C GLY A 324 -86.51 136.12 9.97
#